data_AF-A0A1I5N7J3-F1
#
_entry.id   AF-A0A1I5N7J3-F1
#
_cell.length_a   1.000
_cell.length_b   1.000
_cell.length_c   1.000
_cell.angle_alpha   90.00
_cell.angle_beta   90.00
_cell.angle_gamma   90.00
#
_symmetry.space_group_name_H-M   'P 1'
#
loop_
_entity.id
_entity.type
_entity.pdbx_description
1 polymer ?
#
loop_
_entity_poly.entity_id
_entity_poly.type
_entity_poly.pdbx_seq_one_letter_code
_entity_poly.pdbx_strand_id
1 'polypeptide(L)'
;MIYYNDHFFERFDVLFGKKSCIVAGEEYPLGYFAAEAMELDAAVFEEIKKLTQQASQEFDMFLTARTASGAGMAIQALDRAWELVRQLPLYNKIPYREGRGSSVSGIVRELRSDEQKLDRMLTVGTPENELLRRWHGMYDRLADDLKRFRYDTDDMLTDYFEELPSRRPEAYAAAFEACIASFREIYMQTEDDEDLAYMNERRLNFPVSISFVVERDKKTGQPFMAERMTFEDLISFLYMDLYRGMAIGNVPRQCHNCGKWFLAIGAYDTVYCQRVAPGETTRTCRQVGAHRKEREKNGKDFAHREYTRAYGRLKSRKLRETISEEKWNRQVAYIQELKAEYLAGNMSDVEYVTKLDQV
;
A
#
# COMPACT_ATOMS: atom_id res chain seq x y z
N MET A 1 -8.04 14.90 37.14
CA MET A 1 -6.72 14.26 36.95
C MET A 1 -6.27 14.66 35.54
N ILE A 2 -5.48 15.72 35.45
CA ILE A 2 -5.09 16.37 34.19
C ILE A 2 -3.73 15.79 33.85
N TYR A 3 -3.69 14.85 32.91
CA TYR A 3 -2.44 14.24 32.45
C TYR A 3 -1.66 15.29 31.66
N TYR A 4 -0.54 15.73 32.25
CA TYR A 4 0.49 16.52 31.60
C TYR A 4 1.21 15.66 30.56
N ASN A 5 1.66 16.34 29.51
CA ASN A 5 2.54 16.01 28.39
C ASN A 5 3.67 14.94 28.58
N ASP A 6 3.37 13.71 29.03
CA ASP A 6 4.33 12.58 29.16
C ASP A 6 4.31 11.61 27.95
N HIS A 7 4.39 12.09 26.70
CA HIS A 7 4.33 11.20 25.52
C HIS A 7 5.59 11.28 24.68
N PHE A 8 6.48 10.31 24.92
CA PHE A 8 7.78 10.28 24.27
C PHE A 8 7.75 9.91 22.79
N PHE A 9 6.73 9.18 22.30
CA PHE A 9 6.24 9.28 20.91
C PHE A 9 4.72 9.10 20.85
N GLU A 10 4.18 9.49 19.70
CA GLU A 10 2.82 9.92 19.43
C GLU A 10 1.77 8.84 19.64
N ARG A 11 1.06 8.97 20.77
CA ARG A 11 -0.34 8.60 20.77
C ARG A 11 -1.07 9.58 19.86
N PHE A 12 -1.47 9.12 18.69
CA PHE A 12 -2.27 9.91 17.78
C PHE A 12 -3.68 9.33 17.67
N ASP A 13 -4.64 10.23 17.58
CA ASP A 13 -6.04 9.88 17.40
C ASP A 13 -6.37 9.90 15.92
N VAL A 14 -7.02 8.83 15.46
CA VAL A 14 -7.70 8.81 14.16
C VAL A 14 -9.17 8.54 14.42
N LEU A 15 -10.04 9.31 13.75
CA LEU A 15 -11.47 9.05 13.79
C LEU A 15 -11.84 8.18 12.60
N PHE A 16 -12.49 7.06 12.84
CA PHE A 16 -12.99 6.19 11.79
C PHE A 16 -14.51 6.35 11.65
N GLY A 17 -14.93 6.70 10.44
CA GLY A 17 -16.31 6.62 10.00
C GLY A 17 -16.57 5.33 9.22
N LYS A 18 -17.75 5.28 8.57
CA LYS A 18 -18.18 4.08 7.83
C LYS A 18 -17.37 3.82 6.55
N LYS A 19 -16.89 4.87 5.88
CA LYS A 19 -16.21 4.76 4.56
C LYS A 19 -14.88 5.52 4.48
N SER A 20 -14.54 6.21 5.55
CA SER A 20 -13.41 7.14 5.60
C SER A 20 -12.84 7.19 7.01
N CYS A 21 -11.61 7.65 7.11
CA CYS A 21 -11.00 8.08 8.35
C CYS A 21 -10.77 9.59 8.31
N ILE A 22 -10.70 10.22 9.48
CA ILE A 22 -10.44 11.65 9.63
C ILE A 22 -9.15 11.79 10.41
N VAL A 23 -8.17 12.43 9.78
CA VAL A 23 -6.85 12.73 10.34
C VAL A 23 -6.64 14.23 10.28
N ALA A 24 -6.33 14.84 11.42
CA ALA A 24 -6.16 16.29 11.54
C ALA A 24 -7.33 17.12 10.97
N GLY A 25 -8.56 16.59 11.07
CA GLY A 25 -9.77 17.24 10.57
C GLY A 25 -10.03 17.05 9.06
N GLU A 26 -9.13 16.38 8.34
CA GLU A 26 -9.31 16.06 6.91
C GLU A 26 -9.74 14.61 6.71
N GLU A 27 -10.64 14.39 5.74
CA GLU A 27 -11.26 13.09 5.46
C GLU A 27 -10.50 12.35 4.36
N TYR A 28 -10.16 11.09 4.61
CA TYR A 28 -9.45 10.20 3.71
C TYR A 28 -10.23 8.90 3.50
N PRO A 29 -10.25 8.31 2.29
CA PRO A 29 -10.82 6.97 2.09
C PRO A 29 -10.08 5.92 2.94
N LEU A 30 -10.79 4.93 3.47
CA LEU A 30 -10.12 3.84 4.21
C LEU A 30 -9.16 3.06 3.29
N GLY A 31 -7.96 2.78 3.78
CA GLY A 31 -6.85 2.17 3.05
C GLY A 31 -5.94 3.18 2.34
N TYR A 32 -6.21 4.48 2.44
CA TYR A 32 -5.43 5.54 1.81
C TYR A 32 -3.99 5.59 2.32
N PHE A 33 -3.79 5.54 3.63
CA PHE A 33 -2.47 5.65 4.24
C PHE A 33 -1.67 4.37 4.03
N ALA A 34 -2.32 3.21 4.05
CA ALA A 34 -1.72 1.97 3.63
C ALA A 34 -1.20 2.06 2.18
N ALA A 35 -2.00 2.60 1.24
CA ALA A 35 -1.57 2.79 -0.14
C ALA A 35 -0.41 3.81 -0.28
N GLU A 36 -0.40 4.91 0.47
CA GLU A 36 0.73 5.83 0.52
C GLU A 36 1.99 5.15 1.07
N ALA A 37 1.87 4.28 2.08
CA ALA A 37 3.01 3.55 2.64
C ALA A 37 3.60 2.53 1.66
N MET A 38 2.78 1.91 0.82
CA MET A 38 3.24 1.04 -0.27
C MET A 38 4.06 1.79 -1.33
N GLU A 39 3.90 3.12 -1.46
CA GLU A 39 4.69 3.94 -2.40
C GLU A 39 6.07 4.34 -1.89
N LEU A 40 6.40 4.06 -0.63
CA LEU A 40 7.70 4.42 -0.07
C LEU A 40 8.84 3.63 -0.74
N ASP A 41 9.86 4.36 -1.18
CA ASP A 41 11.07 3.79 -1.79
C ASP A 41 11.87 3.01 -0.74
N ALA A 42 12.51 1.92 -1.17
CA ALA A 42 13.39 1.13 -0.31
C ALA A 42 14.53 1.99 0.30
N ALA A 43 15.03 2.99 -0.43
CA ALA A 43 16.05 3.91 0.04
C ALA A 43 15.60 4.75 1.26
N VAL A 44 14.30 5.05 1.37
CA VAL A 44 13.74 5.76 2.53
C VAL A 44 13.89 4.89 3.78
N PHE A 45 13.61 3.59 3.69
CA PHE A 45 13.73 2.70 4.83
C PHE A 45 15.18 2.54 5.30
N GLU A 46 16.14 2.46 4.37
CA GLU A 46 17.56 2.38 4.75
C GLU A 46 18.03 3.66 5.43
N GLU A 47 17.63 4.84 4.94
CA GLU A 47 18.01 6.10 5.58
C GLU A 47 17.31 6.28 6.94
N ILE A 48 16.04 5.90 7.09
CA ILE A 48 15.37 5.88 8.40
C ILE A 48 16.14 4.97 9.36
N LYS A 49 16.45 3.73 8.95
CA LYS A 49 17.17 2.76 9.80
C LYS A 49 18.50 3.32 10.30
N LYS A 50 19.28 3.90 9.39
CA LYS A 50 20.57 4.52 9.71
C LYS A 50 20.41 5.69 10.69
N LEU A 51 19.45 6.58 10.42
CA LEU A 51 19.25 7.77 11.26
C LEU A 51 18.69 7.42 12.64
N THR A 52 17.75 6.48 12.74
CA THR A 52 17.21 6.02 14.03
C THR A 52 18.27 5.31 14.85
N GLN A 53 19.09 4.43 14.25
CA GLN A 53 20.21 3.78 14.93
C GLN A 53 21.23 4.78 15.47
N GLN A 54 21.60 5.78 14.66
CA GLN A 54 22.50 6.84 15.12
C GLN A 54 21.89 7.63 16.28
N ALA A 55 20.61 7.99 16.18
CA ALA A 55 19.91 8.72 17.22
C ALA A 55 19.81 7.93 18.53
N SER A 56 19.56 6.63 18.46
CA SER A 56 19.54 5.74 19.63
C SER A 56 20.90 5.63 20.30
N GLN A 57 21.99 5.48 19.53
CA GLN A 57 23.35 5.46 20.08
C GLN A 57 23.70 6.75 20.83
N GLU A 58 23.39 7.90 20.24
CA GLU A 58 23.64 9.20 20.86
C GLU A 58 22.76 9.41 22.10
N PHE A 59 21.53 8.92 22.06
CA PHE A 59 20.60 8.98 23.17
C PHE A 59 21.04 8.11 24.35
N ASP A 60 21.47 6.87 24.11
CA ASP A 60 22.03 5.97 25.13
C ASP A 60 23.30 6.53 25.76
N MET A 61 24.15 7.14 24.94
CA MET A 61 25.35 7.83 25.41
C MET A 61 24.99 9.03 26.30
N PHE A 62 23.95 9.79 25.97
CA PHE A 62 23.42 10.85 26.84
C PHE A 62 22.90 10.29 28.17
N LEU A 63 22.09 9.22 28.14
CA LEU A 63 21.54 8.60 29.35
C LEU A 63 22.65 8.12 30.31
N THR A 64 23.75 7.62 29.75
CA THR A 64 24.90 7.12 30.51
C THR A 64 25.80 8.23 31.02
N ALA A 65 26.22 9.14 30.13
CA ALA A 65 27.23 10.16 30.45
C ALA A 65 26.64 11.40 31.13
N ARG A 66 25.35 11.68 30.93
CA ARG A 66 24.59 12.82 31.48
C ARG A 66 25.25 14.20 31.26
N THR A 67 26.08 14.33 30.23
CA THR A 67 26.80 15.58 29.95
C THR A 67 25.98 16.52 29.06
N ALA A 68 26.25 17.82 29.18
CA ALA A 68 25.64 18.82 28.30
C ALA A 68 25.99 18.60 26.82
N SER A 69 27.20 18.10 26.53
CA SER A 69 27.65 17.77 25.18
C SER A 69 26.88 16.55 24.63
N GLY A 70 26.77 15.47 25.42
CA GLY A 70 26.00 14.29 25.02
C GLY A 70 24.52 14.62 24.78
N ALA A 71 23.93 15.47 25.63
CA ALA A 71 22.58 15.97 25.41
C ALA A 71 22.44 16.74 24.07
N GLY A 72 23.43 17.57 23.73
CA GLY A 72 23.43 18.29 22.45
C GLY A 72 23.50 17.36 21.24
N MET A 73 24.34 16.32 21.30
CA MET A 73 24.49 15.31 20.25
C MET A 73 23.23 14.47 20.09
N ALA A 74 22.64 13.99 21.19
CA ALA A 74 21.38 13.27 21.18
C ALA A 74 20.24 14.09 20.57
N ILE A 75 20.10 15.37 20.96
CA ILE A 75 19.10 16.28 20.38
C ILE A 75 19.28 16.40 18.86
N GLN A 76 20.51 16.63 18.41
CA GLN A 76 20.80 16.80 16.98
C GLN A 76 20.46 15.53 16.18
N ALA A 77 20.81 14.36 16.70
CA ALA A 77 20.56 13.09 16.03
C ALA A 77 19.06 12.74 15.99
N LEU A 78 18.35 12.92 17.11
CA LEU A 78 16.90 12.72 17.20
C LEU A 78 16.13 13.69 16.28
N ASP A 79 16.50 14.98 16.24
CA ASP A 79 15.88 15.97 15.36
C ASP A 79 16.09 15.59 13.88
N ARG A 80 17.30 15.16 13.51
CA ARG A 80 17.61 14.75 12.13
C ARG A 80 16.82 13.52 11.69
N ALA A 81 16.70 12.52 12.56
CA ALA A 81 15.93 11.32 12.27
C ALA A 81 14.42 11.64 12.20
N TRP A 82 13.92 12.48 13.11
CA TRP A 82 12.52 12.94 13.11
C TRP A 82 12.13 13.71 11.84
N GLU A 83 13.05 14.49 11.27
CA GLU A 83 12.84 15.21 10.01
C GLU A 83 12.45 14.30 8.84
N LEU A 84 12.93 13.05 8.85
CA LEU A 84 12.55 12.03 7.87
C LEU A 84 11.27 11.30 8.29
N VAL A 85 11.14 10.93 9.57
CA VAL A 85 9.96 10.24 10.11
C VAL A 85 8.68 11.07 9.90
N ARG A 86 8.72 12.38 10.09
CA ARG A 86 7.57 13.27 9.88
C ARG A 86 7.08 13.35 8.43
N GLN A 87 7.86 12.85 7.48
CA GLN A 87 7.49 12.79 6.05
C GLN A 87 6.71 11.52 5.71
N LEU A 88 6.74 10.51 6.59
CA LEU A 88 5.99 9.28 6.41
C LEU A 88 4.47 9.55 6.30
N PRO A 89 3.73 8.66 5.61
CA PRO A 89 2.27 8.71 5.58
C PRO A 89 1.70 8.79 6.99
N LEU A 90 0.54 9.44 7.13
CA LEU A 90 -0.05 9.90 8.39
C LEU A 90 0.70 11.06 9.04
N TYR A 91 1.97 10.88 9.41
CA TYR A 91 2.74 11.91 10.12
C TYR A 91 2.84 13.20 9.31
N ASN A 92 2.96 13.10 7.98
CA ASN A 92 2.96 14.26 7.09
C ASN A 92 1.60 14.99 6.99
N LYS A 93 0.53 14.48 7.59
CA LYS A 93 -0.80 15.13 7.67
C LYS A 93 -1.08 15.71 9.04
N ILE A 94 -0.33 15.32 10.07
CA ILE A 94 -0.55 15.78 11.45
C ILE A 94 0.17 17.12 11.64
N PRO A 95 -0.54 18.18 12.09
CA PRO A 95 0.09 19.46 12.35
C PRO A 95 0.95 19.38 13.62
N TYR A 96 2.27 19.41 13.45
CA TYR A 96 3.21 19.58 14.55
C TYR A 96 3.31 21.07 14.91
N ARG A 97 3.33 21.41 16.21
CA ARG A 97 3.45 22.81 16.65
C ARG A 97 4.77 23.40 16.16
N GLU A 98 4.70 24.38 15.26
CA GLU A 98 5.84 25.19 14.86
C GLU A 98 6.48 25.87 16.10
N GLY A 99 7.81 25.83 16.20
CA GLY A 99 8.58 26.59 17.19
C GLY A 99 8.84 25.91 18.54
N ARG A 100 8.29 24.73 18.80
CA ARG A 100 8.88 23.79 19.78
C ARG A 100 9.67 22.79 18.93
N GLY A 101 10.93 22.51 19.27
CA GLY A 101 11.74 21.50 18.57
C GLY A 101 11.01 20.15 18.47
N SER A 102 11.62 19.15 17.81
CA SER A 102 11.01 17.82 17.72
C SER A 102 10.42 17.39 19.08
N SER A 103 9.18 16.88 19.07
CA SER A 103 8.56 16.26 20.26
C SER A 103 9.54 15.28 20.91
N VAL A 104 10.34 14.63 20.05
CA VAL A 104 11.39 13.69 20.39
C VAL A 104 12.55 14.36 21.13
N SER A 105 13.14 15.45 20.63
CA SER A 105 14.27 16.10 21.32
C SER A 105 13.86 16.81 22.61
N GLY A 106 12.56 17.00 22.83
CA GLY A 106 11.97 17.39 24.12
C GLY A 106 12.39 16.49 25.28
N ILE A 107 12.54 15.16 25.04
CA ILE A 107 12.96 14.20 26.08
C ILE A 107 14.30 14.55 26.69
N VAL A 108 15.28 14.85 25.85
CA VAL A 108 16.64 15.08 26.29
C VAL A 108 16.67 16.36 27.13
N ARG A 109 15.91 17.38 26.74
CA ARG A 109 15.80 18.64 27.50
C ARG A 109 15.11 18.41 28.84
N GLU A 110 14.04 17.63 28.86
CA GLU A 110 13.30 17.32 30.09
C GLU A 110 14.15 16.50 31.06
N LEU A 111 14.76 15.40 30.62
CA LEU A 111 15.60 14.53 31.45
C LEU A 111 16.85 15.24 31.95
N ARG A 112 17.35 16.23 31.21
CA ARG A 112 18.43 17.10 31.70
C ARG A 112 17.98 18.05 32.80
N SER A 113 16.71 18.46 32.80
CA SER A 113 16.15 19.37 33.80
C SER A 113 15.62 18.69 35.06
N ASP A 114 15.41 17.37 35.03
CA ASP A 114 14.87 16.58 36.15
C ASP A 114 15.68 15.28 36.33
N GLU A 115 16.72 15.37 37.17
CA GLU A 115 17.59 14.23 37.48
C GLU A 115 16.85 13.09 38.18
N GLN A 116 15.84 13.39 39.01
CA GLN A 116 15.04 12.36 39.66
C GLN A 116 14.16 11.60 38.66
N LYS A 117 13.60 12.29 37.65
CA LYS A 117 12.87 11.63 36.54
C LYS A 117 13.80 10.75 35.73
N LEU A 118 15.02 11.22 35.44
CA LEU A 118 16.04 10.43 34.75
C LEU A 118 16.40 9.17 35.54
N ASP A 119 16.62 9.27 36.85
CA ASP A 119 16.93 8.11 37.70
C ASP A 119 15.77 7.10 37.72
N ARG A 120 14.51 7.57 37.80
CA ARG A 120 13.34 6.69 37.70
C ARG A 120 13.30 5.99 36.33
N MET A 121 13.55 6.72 35.24
CA MET A 121 13.60 6.13 33.89
C MET A 121 14.71 5.10 33.68
N LEU A 122 15.81 5.19 34.43
CA LEU A 122 16.91 4.23 34.33
C LEU A 122 16.79 3.06 35.31
N THR A 123 15.92 3.18 36.31
CA THR A 123 15.70 2.13 37.32
C THR A 123 14.76 1.05 36.77
N VAL A 124 15.26 -0.17 36.59
CA VAL A 124 14.49 -1.30 36.07
C VAL A 124 13.27 -1.60 36.96
N GLY A 125 12.11 -1.77 36.33
CA GLY A 125 10.85 -2.09 37.01
C GLY A 125 10.04 -0.87 37.46
N THR A 126 10.49 0.35 37.18
CA THR A 126 9.64 1.53 37.29
C THR A 126 8.74 1.66 36.04
N PRO A 127 7.55 2.27 36.17
CA PRO A 127 6.71 2.61 35.02
C PRO A 127 7.43 3.50 34.00
N GLU A 128 8.28 4.41 34.45
CA GLU A 128 9.04 5.30 33.57
C GLU A 128 10.12 4.54 32.77
N ASN A 129 10.76 3.53 33.34
CA ASN A 129 11.71 2.68 32.63
C ASN A 129 11.03 1.84 31.57
N GLU A 130 9.86 1.28 31.87
CA GLU A 130 9.05 0.54 30.89
C GLU A 130 8.63 1.43 29.73
N LEU A 131 8.18 2.66 30.01
CA LEU A 131 7.83 3.65 28.99
C LEU A 131 9.04 3.99 28.09
N LEU A 132 10.21 4.23 28.69
CA LEU A 132 11.44 4.54 27.96
C LEU A 132 11.87 3.39 27.06
N ARG A 133 11.91 2.15 27.58
CA ARG A 133 12.28 0.96 26.81
C ARG A 133 11.33 0.72 25.65
N ARG A 134 10.03 0.88 25.89
CA ARG A 134 9.01 0.74 24.86
C ARG A 134 9.20 1.76 23.75
N TRP A 135 9.40 3.03 24.12
CA TRP A 135 9.68 4.12 23.20
C TRP A 135 10.92 3.83 22.35
N HIS A 136 12.04 3.53 22.99
CA HIS A 136 13.31 3.27 22.33
C HIS A 136 13.18 2.12 21.34
N GLY A 137 12.55 1.02 21.77
CA GLY A 137 12.32 -0.14 20.91
C GLY A 137 11.41 0.14 19.71
N MET A 138 10.38 0.98 19.85
CA MET A 138 9.53 1.39 18.71
C MET A 138 10.32 2.22 17.71
N TYR A 139 11.18 3.12 18.21
CA TYR A 139 11.99 3.99 17.36
C TYR A 139 13.05 3.20 16.58
N ASP A 140 13.73 2.26 17.25
CA ASP A 140 14.72 1.37 16.65
C ASP A 140 14.13 0.50 15.55
N ARG A 141 12.95 -0.07 15.79
CA ARG A 141 12.30 -1.01 14.86
C ARG A 141 11.49 -0.36 13.75
N LEU A 142 11.26 0.96 13.79
CA LEU A 142 10.37 1.65 12.85
C LEU A 142 10.65 1.32 11.38
N ALA A 143 11.92 1.34 10.96
CA ALA A 143 12.30 1.05 9.59
C ALA A 143 12.04 -0.42 9.21
N ASP A 144 12.37 -1.35 10.10
CA ASP A 144 12.20 -2.78 9.86
C ASP A 144 10.71 -3.16 9.87
N ASP A 145 9.92 -2.60 10.79
CA ASP A 145 8.47 -2.79 10.82
C ASP A 145 7.78 -2.18 9.58
N LEU A 146 8.25 -1.04 9.05
CA LEU A 146 7.75 -0.47 7.78
C LEU A 146 8.07 -1.36 6.58
N LYS A 147 9.30 -1.88 6.51
CA LYS A 147 9.71 -2.84 5.46
C LYS A 147 8.85 -4.09 5.52
N ARG A 148 8.62 -4.62 6.73
CA ARG A 148 7.74 -5.78 6.97
C ARG A 148 6.31 -5.49 6.54
N PHE A 149 5.72 -4.37 6.97
CA PHE A 149 4.38 -3.96 6.53
C PHE A 149 4.26 -3.97 5.01
N ARG A 150 5.23 -3.37 4.32
CA ARG A 150 5.23 -3.33 2.85
C ARG A 150 5.34 -4.73 2.25
N TYR A 151 6.27 -5.56 2.74
CA TYR A 151 6.44 -6.93 2.25
C TYR A 151 5.15 -7.75 2.42
N ASP A 152 4.57 -7.77 3.62
CA ASP A 152 3.38 -8.58 3.96
C ASP A 152 2.17 -8.16 3.15
N THR A 153 2.08 -6.86 2.91
CA THR A 153 0.99 -6.26 2.14
C THR A 153 1.20 -6.51 0.66
N ASP A 154 2.43 -6.38 0.13
CA ASP A 154 2.75 -6.66 -1.28
C ASP A 154 2.41 -8.13 -1.61
N ASP A 155 2.97 -9.07 -0.86
CA ASP A 155 2.79 -10.52 -1.03
C ASP A 155 1.30 -10.91 -1.01
N MET A 156 0.54 -10.39 -0.05
CA MET A 156 -0.92 -10.59 -0.01
C MET A 156 -1.62 -10.01 -1.25
N LEU A 157 -1.23 -8.81 -1.68
CA LEU A 157 -1.90 -8.10 -2.76
C LEU A 157 -1.58 -8.70 -4.13
N THR A 158 -0.33 -9.12 -4.37
CA THR A 158 0.10 -9.70 -5.64
C THR A 158 -0.38 -11.14 -5.78
N ASP A 159 -0.23 -11.95 -4.75
CA ASP A 159 -0.34 -13.40 -4.88
C ASP A 159 -1.78 -13.88 -4.69
N TYR A 160 -2.54 -13.19 -3.84
CA TYR A 160 -3.91 -13.58 -3.50
C TYR A 160 -4.97 -12.64 -4.09
N PHE A 161 -4.64 -11.35 -4.29
CA PHE A 161 -5.66 -10.35 -4.61
C PHE A 161 -5.67 -9.96 -6.09
N GLU A 162 -4.53 -9.95 -6.79
CA GLU A 162 -4.43 -9.37 -8.14
C GLU A 162 -5.40 -10.05 -9.14
N GLU A 163 -5.51 -11.37 -9.11
CA GLU A 163 -6.32 -12.16 -10.05
C GLU A 163 -7.76 -12.47 -9.56
N LEU A 164 -8.23 -11.82 -8.48
CA LEU A 164 -9.59 -12.10 -8.00
C LEU A 164 -10.67 -11.76 -9.05
N PRO A 165 -11.67 -12.63 -9.23
CA PRO A 165 -12.74 -12.42 -10.20
C PRO A 165 -13.71 -11.30 -9.80
N SER A 166 -13.66 -10.85 -8.55
CA SER A 166 -14.53 -9.83 -7.97
C SER A 166 -13.74 -8.95 -7.02
N ARG A 167 -14.05 -7.65 -7.00
CA ARG A 167 -13.47 -6.65 -6.08
C ARG A 167 -14.41 -6.29 -4.94
N ARG A 168 -15.42 -7.13 -4.68
CA ARG A 168 -16.34 -6.92 -3.56
C ARG A 168 -15.67 -7.29 -2.23
N PRO A 169 -16.11 -6.69 -1.10
CA PRO A 169 -15.55 -6.99 0.22
C PRO A 169 -15.48 -8.49 0.54
N GLU A 170 -16.49 -9.27 0.14
CA GLU A 170 -16.54 -10.71 0.40
C GLU A 170 -15.44 -11.48 -0.33
N ALA A 171 -15.05 -11.03 -1.53
CA ALA A 171 -13.96 -11.63 -2.28
C ALA A 171 -12.60 -11.36 -1.62
N TYR A 172 -12.40 -10.13 -1.12
CA TYR A 172 -11.19 -9.79 -0.35
C TYR A 172 -11.13 -10.54 0.99
N ALA A 173 -12.27 -10.70 1.67
CA ALA A 173 -12.32 -11.48 2.91
C ALA A 173 -11.94 -12.95 2.68
N ALA A 174 -12.48 -13.59 1.63
CA ALA A 174 -12.13 -14.96 1.27
C ALA A 174 -10.66 -15.10 0.86
N ALA A 175 -10.13 -14.14 0.09
CA ALA A 175 -8.72 -14.12 -0.29
C ALA A 175 -7.80 -13.93 0.93
N PHE A 176 -8.17 -13.05 1.87
CA PHE A 176 -7.44 -12.87 3.12
C PHE A 176 -7.45 -14.14 3.98
N GLU A 177 -8.59 -14.82 4.10
CA GLU A 177 -8.67 -16.11 4.81
C GLU A 177 -7.71 -17.15 4.20
N ALA A 178 -7.73 -17.30 2.87
CA ALA A 178 -6.83 -18.22 2.15
C ALA A 178 -5.35 -17.85 2.34
N CYS A 179 -5.04 -16.56 2.30
CA CYS A 179 -3.71 -16.00 2.55
C CYS A 179 -3.21 -16.38 3.95
N ILE A 180 -4.00 -16.11 4.99
CA ILE A 180 -3.65 -16.46 6.38
C ILE A 180 -3.54 -17.97 6.58
N ALA A 181 -4.40 -18.77 5.94
CA ALA A 181 -4.33 -20.24 6.01
C ALA A 181 -3.01 -20.77 5.41
N SER A 182 -2.61 -20.27 4.25
CA SER A 182 -1.35 -20.67 3.59
C SER A 182 -0.14 -20.33 4.44
N PHE A 183 -0.10 -19.14 5.06
CA PHE A 183 0.95 -18.79 6.00
C PHE A 183 1.00 -19.71 7.22
N ARG A 184 -0.17 -20.11 7.75
CA ARG A 184 -0.22 -21.05 8.87
C ARG A 184 0.30 -22.44 8.47
N GLU A 185 0.03 -22.89 7.25
CA GLU A 185 0.56 -24.16 6.75
C GLU A 185 2.08 -24.12 6.61
N ILE A 186 2.63 -23.03 6.04
CA ILE A 186 4.08 -22.81 5.98
C ILE A 186 4.68 -22.82 7.40
N TYR A 187 4.04 -22.12 8.34
CA TYR A 187 4.46 -22.09 9.75
C TYR A 187 4.51 -23.48 10.39
N MET A 188 3.56 -24.37 10.09
CA MET A 188 3.53 -25.72 10.65
C MET A 188 4.55 -26.67 10.01
N GLN A 189 5.10 -26.32 8.85
CA GLN A 189 6.01 -27.16 8.08
C GLN A 189 7.47 -26.68 8.11
N THR A 190 7.71 -25.43 8.47
CA THR A 190 9.08 -24.89 8.60
C THR A 190 9.68 -25.28 9.96
N GLU A 191 10.90 -25.81 9.93
CA GLU A 191 11.75 -26.02 11.11
C GLU A 191 12.84 -24.95 11.18
N ASP A 192 12.81 -23.96 10.28
CA ASP A 192 13.78 -22.89 10.25
C ASP A 192 13.45 -21.81 11.30
N ASP A 193 14.38 -21.58 12.22
CA ASP A 193 14.19 -20.65 13.34
C ASP A 193 13.98 -19.20 12.86
N GLU A 194 14.56 -18.80 11.73
CA GLU A 194 14.39 -17.44 11.17
C GLU A 194 12.99 -17.28 10.56
N ASP A 195 12.52 -18.28 9.81
CA ASP A 195 11.14 -18.30 9.29
C ASP A 195 10.11 -18.29 10.43
N LEU A 196 10.34 -19.08 11.48
CA LEU A 196 9.46 -19.11 12.65
C LEU A 196 9.44 -17.77 13.39
N ALA A 197 10.59 -17.14 13.59
CA ALA A 197 10.68 -15.82 14.22
C ALA A 197 9.95 -14.76 13.39
N TYR A 198 10.22 -14.72 12.09
CA TYR A 198 9.56 -13.84 11.13
C TYR A 198 8.03 -13.99 11.20
N MET A 199 7.52 -15.22 11.14
CA MET A 199 6.08 -15.49 11.14
C MET A 199 5.41 -15.13 12.48
N ASN A 200 6.10 -15.34 13.60
CA ASN A 200 5.62 -14.95 14.94
C ASN A 200 5.53 -13.43 15.12
N GLU A 201 6.32 -12.67 14.37
CA GLU A 201 6.32 -11.21 14.40
C GLU A 201 5.19 -10.57 13.55
N ARG A 202 4.46 -11.37 12.76
CA ARG A 202 3.37 -10.84 11.93
C ARG A 202 2.25 -10.27 12.79
N ARG A 203 1.95 -8.99 12.59
CA ARG A 203 0.94 -8.28 13.39
C ARG A 203 -0.47 -8.49 12.83
N LEU A 204 -1.25 -9.31 13.53
CA LEU A 204 -2.71 -9.43 13.33
C LEU A 204 -3.53 -8.81 14.48
N ASN A 205 -2.85 -8.43 15.56
CA ASN A 205 -3.46 -7.81 16.74
C ASN A 205 -2.87 -6.40 16.93
N PHE A 206 -3.74 -5.44 17.24
CA PHE A 206 -3.39 -4.02 17.33
C PHE A 206 -3.84 -3.48 18.69
N PRO A 207 -2.91 -3.17 19.61
CA PRO A 207 -3.28 -2.54 20.88
C PRO A 207 -3.79 -1.12 20.58
N VAL A 208 -5.08 -0.88 20.80
CA VAL A 208 -5.71 0.43 20.59
C VAL A 208 -6.63 0.77 21.75
N SER A 209 -6.74 2.07 22.05
CA SER A 209 -7.82 2.59 22.90
C SER A 209 -8.94 3.11 22.02
N ILE A 210 -10.17 2.66 22.27
CA ILE A 210 -11.34 3.05 21.48
C ILE A 210 -12.27 3.91 22.34
N SER A 211 -12.73 5.02 21.77
CA SER A 211 -13.82 5.85 22.30
C SER A 211 -14.72 6.32 21.16
N PHE A 212 -15.78 7.06 21.45
CA PHE A 212 -16.70 7.57 20.43
C PHE A 212 -16.85 9.08 20.54
N VAL A 213 -16.94 9.74 19.39
CA VAL A 213 -17.14 11.18 19.28
C VAL A 213 -18.22 11.51 18.26
N VAL A 214 -18.78 12.71 18.36
CA VAL A 214 -19.73 13.23 17.36
C VAL A 214 -18.99 14.22 16.47
N GLU A 215 -18.93 13.89 15.19
CA GLU A 215 -18.42 14.76 14.14
C GLU A 215 -19.57 15.33 13.31
N ARG A 216 -19.29 16.34 12.48
CA ARG A 216 -20.26 16.92 11.55
C ARG A 216 -19.76 16.79 10.13
N ASP A 217 -20.60 16.24 9.27
CA ASP A 217 -20.30 16.12 7.85
C ASP A 217 -20.07 17.51 7.24
N LYS A 218 -18.90 17.73 6.61
CA LYS A 218 -18.50 19.06 6.10
C LYS A 218 -19.46 19.59 5.02
N LYS A 219 -20.20 18.74 4.33
CA LYS A 219 -21.10 19.12 3.21
C LYS A 219 -22.52 19.38 3.66
N THR A 220 -23.05 18.56 4.55
CA THR A 220 -24.46 18.53 4.97
C THR A 220 -24.67 19.12 6.37
N GLY A 221 -23.61 19.25 7.18
CA GLY A 221 -23.66 19.72 8.56
C GLY A 221 -24.28 18.73 9.56
N GLN A 222 -24.77 17.59 9.07
CA GLN A 222 -25.44 16.58 9.88
C GLN A 222 -24.44 15.93 10.85
N PRO A 223 -24.84 15.74 12.12
CA PRO A 223 -23.99 15.05 13.08
C PRO A 223 -23.94 13.54 12.76
N PHE A 224 -22.77 12.94 12.95
CA PHE A 224 -22.60 11.49 12.89
C PHE A 224 -21.63 11.02 13.98
N MET A 225 -21.78 9.77 14.42
CA MET A 225 -20.84 9.17 15.36
C MET A 225 -19.62 8.61 14.63
N ALA A 226 -18.44 8.88 15.17
CA ALA A 226 -17.18 8.33 14.71
C ALA A 226 -16.47 7.58 15.85
N GLU A 227 -15.79 6.50 15.52
CA GLU A 227 -14.92 5.77 16.43
C GLU A 227 -13.59 6.52 16.52
N ARG A 228 -13.22 7.00 17.71
CA ARG A 228 -11.88 7.53 17.96
C ARG A 228 -10.98 6.37 18.39
N MET A 229 -9.96 6.10 17.60
CA MET A 229 -8.91 5.13 17.94
C MET A 229 -7.61 5.87 18.23
N THR A 230 -7.02 5.58 19.39
CA THR A 230 -5.69 6.07 19.75
C THR A 230 -4.68 4.95 19.51
N PHE A 231 -3.71 5.19 18.63
CA PHE A 231 -2.63 4.26 18.32
C PHE A 231 -1.35 4.68 19.01
N GLU A 232 -0.48 3.73 19.32
CA GLU A 232 0.84 3.98 19.93
C GLU A 232 1.98 3.94 18.91
N ASP A 233 1.71 3.41 17.71
CA ASP A 233 2.70 3.31 16.64
C ASP A 233 2.03 3.39 15.25
N LEU A 234 2.81 3.88 14.28
CA LEU A 234 2.37 4.07 12.89
C LEU A 234 1.94 2.74 12.25
N ILE A 235 2.63 1.64 12.55
CA ILE A 235 2.47 0.35 11.88
C ILE A 235 1.11 -0.27 12.23
N SER A 236 0.74 -0.22 13.50
CA SER A 236 -0.59 -0.63 13.97
C SER A 236 -1.70 0.17 13.27
N PHE A 237 -1.49 1.46 13.04
CA PHE A 237 -2.42 2.28 12.27
C PHE A 237 -2.48 1.88 10.79
N LEU A 238 -1.34 1.68 10.12
CA LEU A 238 -1.31 1.31 8.70
C LEU A 238 -2.02 -0.01 8.42
N TYR A 239 -1.83 -1.02 9.28
CA TYR A 239 -2.58 -2.28 9.18
C TYR A 239 -4.08 -2.08 9.45
N MET A 240 -4.45 -1.27 10.46
CA MET A 240 -5.86 -0.97 10.72
C MET A 240 -6.52 -0.24 9.53
N ASP A 241 -5.84 0.75 8.94
CA ASP A 241 -6.31 1.46 7.75
C ASP A 241 -6.46 0.52 6.54
N LEU A 242 -5.47 -0.34 6.31
CA LEU A 242 -5.50 -1.38 5.28
C LEU A 242 -6.73 -2.30 5.46
N TYR A 243 -6.88 -2.94 6.62
CA TYR A 243 -7.95 -3.90 6.87
C TYR A 243 -9.34 -3.27 6.85
N ARG A 244 -9.49 -2.06 7.38
CA ARG A 244 -10.75 -1.31 7.27
C ARG A 244 -11.06 -0.92 5.83
N GLY A 245 -10.04 -0.59 5.03
CA GLY A 245 -10.17 -0.41 3.59
C GLY A 245 -10.71 -1.67 2.92
N MET A 246 -10.06 -2.81 3.15
CA MET A 246 -10.45 -4.09 2.55
C MET A 246 -11.88 -4.49 2.90
N ALA A 247 -12.28 -4.31 4.16
CA ALA A 247 -13.62 -4.59 4.65
C ALA A 247 -14.72 -3.80 3.91
N ILE A 248 -14.39 -2.67 3.27
CA ILE A 248 -15.33 -1.89 2.46
C ILE A 248 -15.07 -1.97 0.95
N GLY A 249 -14.10 -2.81 0.54
CA GLY A 249 -13.76 -3.02 -0.86
C GLY A 249 -12.74 -2.03 -1.42
N ASN A 250 -11.95 -1.38 -0.56
CA ASN A 250 -10.80 -0.58 -0.95
C ASN A 250 -9.51 -1.36 -0.72
N VAL A 251 -8.61 -1.42 -1.70
CA VAL A 251 -7.31 -2.08 -1.57
C VAL A 251 -6.22 -1.27 -2.26
N PRO A 252 -5.00 -1.20 -1.72
CA PRO A 252 -3.85 -0.76 -2.50
C PRO A 252 -3.68 -1.69 -3.72
N ARG A 253 -3.26 -1.13 -4.85
CA ARG A 253 -3.00 -1.88 -6.08
C ARG A 253 -1.89 -1.25 -6.89
N GLN A 254 -1.10 -2.07 -7.58
CA GLN A 254 -0.09 -1.56 -8.50
C GLN A 254 -0.74 -1.15 -9.83
N CYS A 255 -0.41 0.04 -10.33
CA CYS A 255 -0.91 0.49 -11.62
C CYS A 255 -0.25 -0.27 -12.77
N HIS A 256 -1.05 -0.92 -13.61
CA HIS A 256 -0.59 -1.70 -14.79
C HIS A 256 0.14 -0.89 -15.87
N ASN A 257 0.11 0.45 -15.78
CA ASN A 257 0.81 1.33 -16.74
C ASN A 257 2.11 1.93 -16.17
N CYS A 258 2.08 2.42 -14.93
CA CYS A 258 3.23 3.15 -14.36
C CYS A 258 3.96 2.40 -13.24
N GLY A 259 3.47 1.22 -12.82
CA GLY A 259 4.07 0.42 -11.75
C GLY A 259 3.95 0.99 -10.34
N LYS A 260 3.33 2.17 -10.17
CA LYS A 260 3.17 2.82 -8.86
C LYS A 260 1.88 2.38 -8.15
N TRP A 261 1.91 2.30 -6.82
CA TRP A 261 0.76 1.91 -6.00
C TRP A 261 -0.32 2.98 -5.94
N PHE A 262 -1.58 2.59 -5.90
CA PHE A 262 -2.69 3.51 -5.68
C PHE A 262 -3.81 2.81 -4.94
N LEU A 263 -4.68 3.57 -4.28
CA LEU A 263 -5.88 3.01 -3.68
C LEU A 263 -6.94 2.76 -4.75
N ALA A 264 -7.28 1.49 -5.00
CA ALA A 264 -8.49 1.14 -5.73
C ALA A 264 -9.69 1.30 -4.78
N ILE A 265 -10.67 2.13 -5.17
CA ILE A 265 -11.81 2.46 -4.32
C ILE A 265 -13.08 1.77 -4.84
N GLY A 266 -13.73 1.03 -3.95
CA GLY A 266 -14.97 0.31 -4.21
C GLY A 266 -14.80 -0.91 -5.11
N ALA A 267 -15.92 -1.57 -5.41
CA ALA A 267 -15.92 -2.89 -6.05
C ALA A 267 -15.67 -2.92 -7.56
N TYR A 268 -15.02 -1.88 -8.12
CA TYR A 268 -14.64 -1.85 -9.54
C TYR A 268 -13.24 -2.41 -9.72
N ASP A 269 -13.02 -3.18 -10.79
CA ASP A 269 -11.70 -3.68 -11.19
C ASP A 269 -10.85 -2.58 -11.85
N THR A 270 -10.54 -1.55 -11.06
CA THR A 270 -9.68 -0.45 -11.50
C THR A 270 -8.22 -0.91 -11.43
N VAL A 271 -7.57 -1.01 -12.59
CA VAL A 271 -6.16 -1.44 -12.72
C VAL A 271 -5.19 -0.28 -13.01
N TYR A 272 -5.73 0.93 -13.22
CA TYR A 272 -4.97 2.12 -13.60
C TYR A 272 -5.22 3.27 -12.63
N CYS A 273 -4.14 3.91 -12.18
CA CYS A 273 -4.22 5.11 -11.35
C CYS A 273 -4.65 6.35 -12.17
N GLN A 274 -4.97 7.45 -11.48
CA GLN A 274 -5.38 8.72 -12.10
C GLN A 274 -4.22 9.70 -12.34
N ARG A 275 -2.97 9.27 -12.09
CA ARG A 275 -1.79 10.11 -12.35
C ARG A 275 -1.51 10.22 -13.84
N VAL A 276 -0.84 11.30 -14.24
CA VAL A 276 -0.32 11.46 -15.61
C VAL A 276 0.60 10.28 -15.93
N ALA A 277 0.38 9.67 -17.10
CA ALA A 277 1.13 8.50 -17.51
C ALA A 277 2.58 8.85 -17.86
N PRO A 278 3.54 7.93 -17.66
CA PRO A 278 4.92 8.15 -18.11
C PRO A 278 4.97 8.49 -19.62
N GLY A 279 5.68 9.56 -19.97
CA GLY A 279 5.80 10.03 -21.35
C GLY A 279 4.61 10.86 -21.87
N GLU A 280 3.55 11.02 -21.09
CA GLU A 280 2.41 11.87 -21.42
C GLU A 280 2.51 13.22 -20.69
N THR A 281 1.93 14.28 -21.26
CA THR A 281 1.87 15.62 -20.63
C THR A 281 0.58 15.85 -19.86
N THR A 282 -0.52 15.27 -20.32
CA THR A 282 -1.87 15.49 -19.76
C THR A 282 -2.64 14.21 -19.52
N ARG A 283 -2.40 13.16 -20.31
CA ARG A 283 -3.19 11.93 -20.26
C ARG A 283 -2.81 11.11 -19.04
N THR A 284 -3.83 10.66 -18.33
CA THR A 284 -3.66 9.80 -17.14
C THR A 284 -3.43 8.35 -17.53
N CYS A 285 -2.83 7.55 -16.63
CA CYS A 285 -2.71 6.09 -16.82
C CYS A 285 -4.06 5.44 -17.16
N ARG A 286 -5.16 5.90 -16.55
CA ARG A 286 -6.51 5.42 -16.85
C ARG A 286 -6.98 5.78 -18.26
N GLN A 287 -6.68 6.98 -18.76
CA GLN A 287 -7.02 7.39 -20.12
C GLN A 287 -6.18 6.66 -21.17
N VAL A 288 -4.88 6.45 -20.89
CA VAL A 288 -3.99 5.65 -21.75
C VAL A 288 -4.45 4.20 -21.80
N GLY A 289 -4.76 3.61 -20.64
CA GLY A 289 -5.27 2.25 -20.53
C GLY A 289 -6.61 2.06 -21.25
N ALA A 290 -7.53 3.01 -21.13
CA ALA A 290 -8.80 3.00 -21.87
C ALA A 290 -8.59 3.00 -23.39
N HIS A 291 -7.72 3.89 -23.88
CA HIS A 291 -7.40 3.96 -25.31
C HIS A 291 -6.70 2.69 -25.81
N ARG A 292 -5.80 2.08 -25.02
CA ARG A 292 -5.19 0.80 -25.35
C ARG A 292 -6.23 -0.31 -25.46
N LYS A 293 -7.14 -0.41 -24.49
CA LYS A 293 -8.23 -1.40 -24.48
C LYS A 293 -9.18 -1.21 -25.66
N GLU A 294 -9.50 0.04 -26.00
CA GLU A 294 -10.31 0.37 -27.18
C GLU A 294 -9.60 -0.03 -28.48
N ARG A 295 -8.31 0.27 -28.61
CA ARG A 295 -7.51 -0.15 -29.77
C ARG A 295 -7.45 -1.68 -29.91
N GLU A 296 -7.24 -2.40 -28.81
CA GLU A 296 -7.24 -3.86 -28.79
C GLU A 296 -8.62 -4.43 -29.18
N LYS A 297 -9.70 -3.84 -28.68
CA LYS A 297 -11.07 -4.23 -29.06
C LYS A 297 -11.32 -3.97 -30.54
N ASN A 298 -10.98 -2.79 -31.04
CA ASN A 298 -11.13 -2.44 -32.45
C ASN A 298 -10.31 -3.37 -33.35
N GLY A 299 -9.08 -3.73 -32.94
CA GLY A 299 -8.27 -4.75 -33.62
C GLY A 299 -8.93 -6.12 -33.65
N LYS A 300 -9.51 -6.57 -32.52
CA LYS A 300 -10.27 -7.83 -32.44
C LYS A 300 -11.52 -7.82 -33.32
N ASP A 301 -12.29 -6.72 -33.29
CA ASP A 301 -13.50 -6.54 -34.09
C ASP A 301 -13.16 -6.50 -35.59
N PHE A 302 -12.09 -5.80 -35.96
CA PHE A 302 -11.55 -5.79 -37.33
C PHE A 302 -11.14 -7.18 -37.79
N ALA A 303 -10.32 -7.88 -36.99
CA ALA A 303 -9.88 -9.25 -37.29
C ALA A 303 -11.08 -10.20 -37.50
N HIS A 304 -12.07 -10.11 -36.62
CA HIS A 304 -13.28 -10.93 -36.70
C HIS A 304 -14.10 -10.62 -37.96
N ARG A 305 -14.26 -9.34 -38.31
CA ARG A 305 -15.02 -8.90 -39.48
C ARG A 305 -14.40 -9.41 -40.78
N GLU A 306 -13.10 -9.22 -40.96
CA GLU A 306 -12.42 -9.64 -42.20
C GLU A 306 -12.32 -11.17 -42.31
N TYR A 307 -12.03 -11.86 -41.22
CA TYR A 307 -12.11 -13.33 -41.16
C TYR A 307 -13.49 -13.84 -41.59
N THR A 308 -14.57 -13.26 -41.06
CA THR A 308 -15.94 -13.69 -41.37
C THR A 308 -16.27 -13.50 -42.86
N ARG A 309 -15.79 -12.42 -43.49
CA ARG A 309 -15.92 -12.19 -44.93
C ARG A 309 -15.19 -13.25 -45.75
N ALA A 310 -13.91 -13.50 -45.44
CA ALA A 310 -13.10 -14.50 -46.14
C ALA A 310 -13.70 -15.91 -46.01
N TYR A 311 -14.08 -16.28 -44.79
CA TYR A 311 -14.76 -17.56 -44.52
C TYR A 311 -16.09 -17.67 -45.30
N GLY A 312 -16.88 -16.60 -45.35
CA GLY A 312 -18.13 -16.55 -46.12
C GLY A 312 -17.94 -16.74 -47.63
N ARG A 313 -16.87 -16.18 -48.21
CA ARG A 313 -16.49 -16.41 -49.63
C ARG A 313 -16.14 -17.86 -49.88
N LEU A 314 -15.25 -18.42 -49.06
CA LEU A 314 -14.88 -19.82 -49.15
C LEU A 314 -16.12 -20.73 -49.00
N LYS A 315 -17.03 -20.41 -48.06
CA LYS A 315 -18.19 -21.26 -47.74
C LYS A 315 -19.13 -21.32 -48.93
N SER A 316 -19.31 -20.18 -49.59
CA SER A 316 -20.07 -20.06 -50.83
C SER A 316 -19.44 -20.87 -51.97
N ARG A 317 -18.10 -20.92 -52.07
CA ARG A 317 -17.39 -21.74 -53.07
C ARG A 317 -17.55 -23.24 -52.80
N LYS A 318 -17.49 -23.68 -51.53
CA LYS A 318 -17.76 -25.07 -51.13
C LYS A 318 -19.19 -25.48 -51.47
N LEU A 319 -20.18 -24.63 -51.15
CA LEU A 319 -21.60 -24.88 -51.45
C LEU A 319 -21.90 -24.99 -52.95
N ARG A 320 -21.13 -24.29 -53.80
CA ARG A 320 -21.22 -24.38 -55.26
C ARG A 320 -20.38 -25.50 -55.86
N GLU A 321 -19.77 -26.34 -55.02
CA GLU A 321 -18.88 -27.45 -55.41
C GLU A 321 -17.68 -27.01 -56.28
N THR A 322 -17.31 -25.73 -56.21
CA THR A 322 -16.21 -25.15 -56.99
C THR A 322 -14.83 -25.38 -56.37
N ILE A 323 -14.76 -25.98 -55.18
CA ILE A 323 -13.53 -26.37 -54.49
C ILE A 323 -13.75 -27.73 -53.82
N SER A 324 -12.70 -28.56 -53.77
CA SER A 324 -12.73 -29.82 -53.04
C SER A 324 -12.77 -29.59 -51.52
N GLU A 325 -13.25 -30.58 -50.78
CA GLU A 325 -13.28 -30.54 -49.32
C GLU A 325 -11.89 -30.37 -48.70
N GLU A 326 -10.88 -31.05 -49.25
CA GLU A 326 -9.50 -30.95 -48.81
C GLU A 326 -8.94 -29.53 -49.01
N LYS A 327 -9.19 -28.92 -50.17
CA LYS A 327 -8.77 -27.55 -50.47
C LYS A 327 -9.46 -26.54 -49.56
N TRP A 328 -10.76 -26.72 -49.31
CA TRP A 328 -11.51 -25.92 -48.34
C TRP A 328 -10.90 -26.00 -46.94
N ASN A 329 -10.62 -27.21 -46.42
CA ASN A 329 -10.06 -27.39 -45.08
C ASN A 329 -8.70 -26.70 -44.95
N ARG A 330 -7.83 -26.82 -45.96
CA ARG A 330 -6.52 -26.15 -45.99
C ARG A 330 -6.65 -24.62 -45.98
N GLN A 331 -7.57 -24.08 -46.78
CA GLN A 331 -7.80 -22.63 -46.84
C GLN A 331 -8.43 -22.08 -45.56
N VAL A 332 -9.34 -22.83 -44.92
CA VAL A 332 -9.93 -22.45 -43.62
C VAL A 332 -8.86 -22.43 -42.53
N ALA A 333 -8.00 -23.44 -42.46
CA ALA A 333 -6.89 -23.47 -41.51
C ALA A 333 -5.96 -22.26 -41.71
N TYR A 334 -5.60 -21.96 -42.97
CA TYR A 334 -4.76 -20.82 -43.30
C TYR A 334 -5.36 -19.48 -42.84
N ILE A 335 -6.64 -19.21 -43.10
CA ILE A 335 -7.26 -17.95 -42.64
C ILE A 335 -7.43 -17.86 -41.12
N GLN A 336 -7.47 -18.99 -40.41
CA GLN A 336 -7.44 -19.04 -38.95
C GLN A 336 -6.04 -18.69 -38.41
N GLU A 337 -4.98 -19.23 -39.03
CA GLU A 337 -3.59 -18.89 -38.71
C GLU A 337 -3.32 -17.40 -38.97
N LEU A 338 -3.73 -16.86 -40.12
CA LEU A 338 -3.60 -15.44 -40.43
C LEU A 338 -4.29 -14.55 -39.38
N LYS A 339 -5.47 -14.96 -38.90
CA LYS A 339 -6.19 -14.24 -37.84
C LYS A 339 -5.40 -14.28 -36.53
N ALA A 340 -4.81 -15.42 -36.18
CA ALA A 340 -3.98 -15.56 -34.98
C ALA A 340 -2.71 -14.69 -35.07
N GLU A 341 -2.01 -14.70 -36.20
CA GLU A 341 -0.82 -13.87 -36.44
C GLU A 341 -1.14 -12.37 -36.37
N TYR A 342 -2.25 -11.94 -36.97
CA TYR A 342 -2.71 -10.56 -36.88
C TYR A 342 -3.04 -10.15 -35.45
N LEU A 343 -3.77 -10.99 -34.70
CA LEU A 343 -4.09 -10.72 -33.29
C LEU A 343 -2.86 -10.73 -32.37
N ALA A 344 -1.81 -11.47 -32.74
CA ALA A 344 -0.52 -11.43 -32.07
C ALA A 344 0.31 -10.17 -32.40
N GLY A 345 -0.15 -9.32 -33.32
CA GLY A 345 0.54 -8.09 -33.72
C GLY A 345 1.67 -8.31 -34.72
N ASN A 346 1.78 -9.49 -35.32
CA ASN A 346 2.85 -9.85 -36.26
C ASN A 346 2.56 -9.40 -37.70
N MET A 347 1.40 -8.77 -37.95
CA MET A 347 0.91 -8.44 -39.28
C MET A 347 0.15 -7.11 -39.26
N SER A 348 0.31 -6.30 -40.31
CA SER A 348 -0.45 -5.04 -40.47
C SER A 348 -1.87 -5.28 -41.01
N ASP A 349 -2.78 -4.33 -40.80
CA ASP A 349 -4.17 -4.39 -41.32
C ASP A 349 -4.21 -4.62 -42.84
N VAL A 350 -3.34 -3.93 -43.59
CA VAL A 350 -3.26 -4.02 -45.06
C VAL A 350 -2.78 -5.40 -45.48
N GLU A 351 -1.74 -5.91 -44.82
CA GLU A 351 -1.19 -7.23 -45.11
C GLU A 351 -2.20 -8.33 -44.80
N TYR A 352 -2.90 -8.21 -43.67
CA TYR A 352 -3.93 -9.18 -43.26
C TYR A 352 -5.09 -9.25 -44.26
N VAL A 353 -5.65 -8.10 -44.66
CA VAL A 353 -6.72 -8.05 -45.67
C VAL A 353 -6.24 -8.61 -47.01
N THR A 354 -5.04 -8.22 -47.45
CA THR A 354 -4.46 -8.68 -48.73
C THR A 354 -4.32 -10.20 -48.76
N LYS A 355 -3.79 -10.81 -47.69
CA LYS A 355 -3.65 -12.27 -47.60
C LYS A 355 -5.00 -12.98 -47.52
N LEU A 356 -6.00 -12.42 -46.84
CA LEU A 356 -7.36 -12.96 -46.80
C LEU A 356 -8.09 -12.90 -48.15
N ASP A 357 -7.81 -11.87 -48.96
CA ASP A 357 -8.44 -11.69 -50.28
C ASP A 357 -7.85 -12.59 -51.38
N GLN A 358 -6.69 -13.19 -51.13
CA GLN A 358 -6.06 -14.19 -52.01
C GLN A 358 -6.67 -15.60 -51.88
N VAL A 359 -7.55 -15.81 -50.90
CA VAL A 359 -8.16 -17.10 -50.54
C VAL A 359 -9.59 -17.19 -51.07
#